data_AF-A0A957K294-F1
#
_entry.id   AF-A0A957K294-F1
#
_cell.length_a   1.000
_cell.length_b   1.000
_cell.length_c   1.000
_cell.angle_alpha   90.00
_cell.angle_beta   90.00
_cell.angle_gamma   90.00
#
_symmetry.space_group_name_H-M   'P 1'
#
loop_
_entity.id
_entity.type
_entity.pdbx_description
1 polymer ?
#
loop_
_entity_poly.entity_id
_entity_poly.type
_entity_poly.pdbx_seq_one_letter_code
_entity_poly.pdbx_strand_id
1 'polypeptide(L)' 'MSAQKETNGRTGISGLIFVGCLMIGLAVGLLTGEVAVSLLAGLGIGFIGMGIVRFGAKAW' A
#
# COMPACT_ATOMS: atom_id res chain seq x y z
N MET A 1 19.41 -6.03 -1.47
CA MET A 1 18.18 -5.61 -2.16
C MET A 1 17.53 -4.52 -1.33
N SER A 2 17.39 -3.34 -1.95
CA SER A 2 16.94 -2.04 -1.48
C SER A 2 15.49 -2.08 -0.94
N ALA A 3 14.98 -1.24 -0.04
CA ALA A 3 15.45 0.03 0.49
C ALA A 3 14.76 0.30 1.84
N GLN A 4 15.54 0.76 2.83
CA GLN A 4 15.06 1.43 4.03
C GLN A 4 14.79 2.90 3.69
N LYS A 5 13.66 3.48 4.14
CA LYS A 5 13.55 4.93 4.29
C LYS A 5 12.55 5.28 5.41
N GLU A 6 13.09 5.49 6.61
CA GLU A 6 12.45 6.34 7.59
C GLU A 6 12.29 7.76 7.02
N THR A 7 11.11 8.35 7.12
CA THR A 7 10.96 9.80 6.98
C THR A 7 9.79 10.30 7.83
N ASN A 8 10.12 11.26 8.68
CA ASN A 8 9.36 11.80 9.79
C ASN A 8 8.26 12.77 9.29
N GLY A 9 7.13 12.82 10.00
CA GLY A 9 6.17 13.94 9.96
C GLY A 9 4.99 13.84 8.99
N ARG A 10 3.94 13.09 9.37
CA ARG A 10 2.52 13.18 8.94
C ARG A 10 2.13 13.07 7.44
N THR A 11 3.03 13.21 6.48
CA THR A 11 2.75 13.06 5.03
C THR A 11 3.40 11.80 4.42
N GLY A 12 4.30 11.13 5.17
CA GLY A 12 4.96 9.89 4.71
C GLY A 12 4.20 8.59 5.00
N ILE A 13 3.24 8.60 5.93
CA ILE A 13 2.56 7.38 6.41
C ILE A 13 1.70 6.74 5.33
N SER A 14 0.98 7.53 4.54
CA SER A 14 0.17 7.01 3.42
C SER A 14 1.03 6.37 2.33
N GLY A 15 2.23 6.92 2.07
CA GLY A 15 3.18 6.34 1.12
C GLY A 15 3.72 4.99 1.58
N LEU A 16 4.03 4.87 2.87
CA LEU A 16 4.48 3.60 3.47
C LEU A 16 3.39 2.52 3.43
N ILE A 17 2.13 2.88 3.72
CA ILE A 17 1.00 1.96 3.66
C ILE A 17 0.75 1.50 2.21
N PHE A 18 0.85 2.42 1.25
CA PHE A 18 0.71 2.10 -0.17
C PHE A 18 1.79 1.13 -0.64
N VAL A 19 3.06 1.43 -0.34
CA VAL A 19 4.19 0.55 -0.70
C VAL A 19 4.08 -0.80 -0.01
N GLY A 20 3.72 -0.85 1.28
CA GLY A 20 3.53 -2.11 2.01
C GLY A 20 2.44 -2.99 1.40
N CYS A 21 1.29 -2.41 1.05
CA CYS A 21 0.22 -3.14 0.41
C CYS A 21 0.61 -3.66 -0.99
N LEU A 22 1.32 -2.85 -1.77
CA LEU A 22 1.81 -3.23 -3.10
C LEU A 22 2.86 -4.35 -3.01
N MET A 23 3.73 -4.33 -2.00
CA MET A 23 4.72 -5.38 -1.74
C MET A 23 4.05 -6.70 -1.35
N ILE A 24 3.04 -6.66 -0.48
CA ILE A 24 2.24 -7.84 -0.11
C ILE A 24 1.45 -8.37 -1.33
N GLY A 25 0.83 -7.48 -2.11
CA GLY A 25 0.13 -7.84 -3.33
C GLY A 25 1.06 -8.51 -4.35
N LEU A 26 2.26 -7.96 -4.56
CA LEU A 26 3.26 -8.56 -5.45
C LEU A 26 3.73 -9.94 -4.94
N ALA A 27 3.96 -10.08 -3.64
CA ALA A 27 4.35 -11.35 -3.02
C ALA A 27 3.27 -12.43 -3.23
N VAL A 28 2.01 -12.08 -2.99
CA VAL A 28 0.87 -12.99 -3.24
C VAL A 28 0.75 -13.32 -4.73
N GLY A 29 0.96 -12.35 -5.63
CA GLY A 29 0.90 -12.58 -7.08
C GLY A 29 1.99 -13.48 -7.64
N LEU A 30 3.18 -13.43 -7.04
CA LEU A 30 4.25 -14.37 -7.36
C LEU A 30 3.92 -15.80 -6.91
N LEU A 31 3.16 -15.96 -5.81
CA LEU A 31 2.71 -17.26 -5.30
C LEU A 31 1.56 -17.86 -6.13
N THR A 32 0.62 -17.05 -6.60
CA THR A 32 -0.50 -17.52 -7.46
C THR A 32 -0.14 -17.62 -8.93
N GLY A 33 1.02 -17.09 -9.35
CA GLY A 33 1.45 -17.06 -10.76
C GLY A 33 0.74 -15.99 -11.60
N GLU A 34 -0.28 -15.32 -11.05
CA GLU A 34 -1.06 -14.27 -11.70
C GLU A 34 -0.72 -12.90 -11.11
N VAL A 35 0.45 -12.39 -11.48
CA VAL A 35 0.99 -11.11 -11.00
C VAL A 35 0.06 -9.93 -11.35
N ALA A 36 -0.62 -9.99 -12.49
CA ALA A 36 -1.55 -8.95 -12.94
C ALA A 36 -2.73 -8.77 -11.96
N VAL A 37 -3.33 -9.87 -11.52
CA VAL A 37 -4.47 -9.86 -10.58
C VAL A 37 -4.03 -9.30 -9.23
N SER A 38 -2.87 -9.70 -8.73
CA SER A 38 -2.43 -9.25 -7.41
C SER A 38 -1.87 -7.83 -7.40
N LEU A 39 -1.34 -7.34 -8.52
CA LEU A 39 -1.04 -5.92 -8.69
C LEU A 39 -2.31 -5.06 -8.72
N LEU A 40 -3.36 -5.51 -9.43
CA LEU A 40 -4.67 -4.84 -9.42
C LEU A 40 -5.30 -4.86 -8.02
N ALA A 41 -5.20 -5.99 -7.31
CA ALA A 41 -5.66 -6.10 -5.93
C ALA A 41 -4.89 -5.16 -4.99
N GLY A 42 -3.56 -5.12 -5.07
CA GLY A 42 -2.71 -4.23 -4.27
C GLY A 42 -2.96 -2.75 -4.57
N LEU A 43 -3.18 -2.39 -5.84
CA LEU A 43 -3.57 -1.04 -6.25
C LEU A 43 -4.95 -0.66 -5.68
N GLY A 44 -5.93 -1.57 -5.77
CA GLY A 44 -7.28 -1.37 -5.23
C GLY A 44 -7.29 -1.19 -3.71
N ILE A 45 -6.57 -2.06 -2.98
CA ILE A 45 -6.45 -1.97 -1.52
C ILE A 45 -5.68 -0.70 -1.12
N GLY A 46 -4.65 -0.31 -1.87
CA GLY A 46 -3.94 0.96 -1.67
C GLY A 46 -4.85 2.18 -1.83
N PHE A 47 -5.73 2.18 -2.84
CA PHE A 47 -6.71 3.25 -3.08
C PHE A 47 -7.75 3.32 -1.94
N ILE A 48 -8.24 2.16 -1.49
CA ILE A 48 -9.15 2.05 -0.36
C ILE A 48 -8.47 2.53 0.93
N GLY A 49 -7.22 2.14 1.18
CA GLY A 49 -6.45 2.56 2.35
C GLY A 49 -6.26 4.08 2.40
N MET A 50 -5.98 4.72 1.26
CA MET A 50 -5.89 6.18 1.19
C MET A 50 -7.25 6.84 1.44
N GLY A 51 -8.34 6.26 0.94
CA GLY A 51 -9.71 6.70 1.22
C GLY A 51 -10.08 6.60 2.70
N ILE A 52 -9.81 5.46 3.34
CA ILE A 52 -10.08 5.23 4.77
C ILE A 52 -9.23 6.16 5.64
N VAL A 53 -7.94 6.32 5.34
CA VAL A 53 -7.08 7.28 6.05
C VAL A 53 -7.60 8.70 5.89
N ARG A 54 -8.06 9.09 4.70
CA ARG A 54 -8.62 10.42 4.44
C ARG A 54 -9.97 10.65 5.14
N PHE A 55 -10.81 9.63 5.21
CA PHE A 55 -12.13 9.70 5.85
C PHE A 55 -12.03 9.60 7.37
N GLY A 56 -11.19 8.70 7.88
CA GLY A 56 -10.88 8.54 9.31
C GLY A 56 -10.11 9.73 9.88
N ALA A 57 -9.16 10.33 9.12
CA ALA A 57 -8.47 11.56 9.53
C ALA A 57 -9.36 12.82 9.47
N LYS A 58 -10.58 12.74 8.91
CA LYS A 58 -11.57 13.81 8.95
C LYS A 58 -12.54 13.67 10.13
N ALA A 59 -12.48 12.56 10.87
CA ALA A 59 -13.30 12.29 12.05
C ALA A 59 -12.60 12.66 13.38
N TRP A 60 -11.43 13.32 13.32
CA TRP A 60 -10.70 13.87 14.48
C TRP A 60 -10.49 15.37 14.29
#